data_AF-A0AAP2N7C2-F1
#
_entry.id   AF-A0AAP2N7C2-F1
#
_cell.length_a   1.000
_cell.length_b   1.000
_cell.length_c   1.000
_cell.angle_alpha   90.00
_cell.angle_beta   90.00
_cell.angle_gamma   90.00
#
_symmetry.space_group_name_H-M   'P 1'
#
loop_
_entity.id
_entity.type
_entity.pdbx_description
1 polymer ?
#
loop_
_entity_poly.entity_id
_entity_poly.type
_entity_poly.pdbx_seq_one_letter_code
_entity_poly.pdbx_strand_id
1 'polypeptide(L)'
;DDGELPIDNNLAERTIRKLTTQRNNSLHYGSDAGAEMAATYHSVIGTVKLHGSSIWNFIGTFFKNIFNGCRDYVNMVPDKITLAASQC
;
A
#
# COMPACT_ATOMS: atom_id res chain seq x y z
N ASP A 1 23.84 22.51 8.71
CA ASP A 1 24.82 21.43 8.82
C ASP A 1 24.38 20.25 7.98
N ASP A 2 24.75 20.08 6.72
CA ASP A 2 25.59 20.83 5.81
C ASP A 2 24.86 20.84 4.46
N GLY A 3 24.65 22.02 3.88
CA GLY A 3 23.83 22.23 2.67
C GLY A 3 24.47 21.73 1.37
N GLU A 4 25.33 20.72 1.43
CA GLU A 4 25.90 20.09 0.24
C GLU A 4 24.87 19.14 -0.38
N LEU A 5 24.00 19.71 -1.21
CA LEU A 5 23.20 18.90 -2.13
C LEU A 5 24.13 18.41 -3.26
N PRO A 6 24.16 17.11 -3.55
CA PRO A 6 24.91 16.59 -4.70
C PRO A 6 24.39 17.26 -5.98
N ILE A 7 25.30 17.51 -6.94
CA ILE A 7 24.97 18.11 -8.24
C ILE A 7 24.07 17.16 -9.07
N ASP A 8 24.00 15.88 -8.71
CA ASP A 8 23.15 14.90 -9.38
C ASP A 8 21.71 14.89 -8.87
N ASN A 9 20.78 14.59 -9.78
CA ASN A 9 19.34 14.55 -9.52
C ASN A 9 18.84 13.15 -9.11
N ASN A 10 19.74 12.22 -8.76
CA ASN A 10 19.38 10.80 -8.64
C ASN A 10 18.30 10.56 -7.58
N LEU A 11 18.32 11.29 -6.46
CA LEU A 11 17.33 11.14 -5.41
C LEU A 11 15.93 11.51 -5.90
N ALA A 12 15.79 12.63 -6.61
CA ALA A 12 14.51 13.07 -7.14
C ALA A 12 14.03 12.12 -8.24
N GLU A 13 14.90 11.72 -9.17
CA GLU A 13 14.56 10.77 -10.22
C GLU A 13 14.11 9.42 -9.66
N ARG A 14 14.83 8.87 -8.67
CA ARG A 14 14.43 7.62 -7.99
C ARG A 14 13.10 7.75 -7.28
N THR A 15 12.82 8.92 -6.69
CA THR A 15 11.55 9.19 -6.00
C THR A 15 10.39 9.26 -7.00
N ILE A 16 10.55 10.01 -8.09
CA ILE A 16 9.52 10.21 -9.13
C ILE A 16 9.29 8.93 -9.95
N ARG A 17 10.29 8.07 -10.11
CA ARG A 17 10.21 6.84 -10.93
C ARG A 17 9.02 5.95 -10.55
N LYS A 18 8.69 5.84 -9.27
CA LYS A 18 7.53 5.05 -8.82
C LYS A 18 6.21 5.61 -9.35
N LEU A 19 6.06 6.93 -9.35
CA LEU A 19 4.88 7.62 -9.86
C LEU A 19 4.76 7.47 -11.38
N THR A 20 5.87 7.61 -12.11
CA THR A 20 5.86 7.46 -13.57
C THR A 20 5.54 6.03 -13.99
N THR A 21 6.08 5.03 -13.29
CA THR A 21 5.71 3.61 -13.49
C THR A 21 4.23 3.37 -13.20
N GLN A 22 3.70 3.90 -12.09
CA GLN A 22 2.28 3.76 -11.75
C GLN A 22 1.38 4.38 -12.82
N ARG A 23 1.70 5.60 -13.28
CA ARG A 23 0.95 6.28 -14.34
C ARG A 23 0.97 5.48 -15.64
N ASN A 24 2.12 4.94 -16.03
CA ASN A 24 2.22 4.10 -17.22
C ASN A 24 1.35 2.83 -17.09
N ASN A 25 1.36 2.17 -15.93
CA ASN A 25 0.52 1.00 -15.69
C ASN A 25 -0.97 1.34 -15.77
N SER A 26 -1.38 2.52 -15.30
CA SER A 26 -2.78 2.93 -15.30
C SER A 26 -3.40 3.09 -16.69
N LEU A 27 -2.59 3.35 -17.72
CA LEU A 27 -3.04 3.42 -19.12
C LEU A 27 -3.48 2.06 -19.69
N HIS A 28 -3.21 0.96 -18.97
CA HIS A 28 -3.38 -0.41 -19.47
C HIS A 28 -4.39 -1.24 -18.64
N TYR A 29 -5.27 -0.61 -17.84
CA TYR A 29 -6.24 -1.35 -17.02
C TYR A 29 -7.40 -1.99 -17.80
N GLY A 30 -7.56 -1.69 -19.10
CA GLY A 30 -8.42 -2.43 -20.03
C GLY A 30 -9.94 -2.28 -19.85
N SER A 31 -10.41 -1.80 -18.70
CA SER A 31 -11.82 -1.48 -18.42
C SER A 31 -11.95 -0.60 -17.17
N ASP A 32 -13.10 0.05 -17.01
CA ASP A 32 -13.42 0.83 -15.81
C ASP A 32 -13.42 -0.04 -14.54
N ALA A 33 -14.01 -1.24 -14.62
CA ALA A 33 -14.01 -2.20 -13.50
C ALA A 33 -12.57 -2.64 -13.13
N GLY A 34 -11.71 -2.84 -14.13
CA GLY A 34 -10.29 -3.14 -13.90
C GLY A 34 -9.56 -1.96 -13.24
N ALA A 35 -9.87 -0.73 -13.64
CA ALA A 35 -9.30 0.47 -13.05
C ALA A 35 -9.76 0.66 -11.60
N GLU A 36 -11.04 0.42 -11.29
CA GLU A 36 -11.58 0.47 -9.93
C GLU A 36 -10.93 -0.58 -9.00
N MET A 37 -10.77 -1.81 -9.50
CA MET A 37 -10.05 -2.88 -8.80
C MET A 37 -8.61 -2.47 -8.50
N ALA A 38 -7.89 -1.93 -9.49
CA ALA A 38 -6.51 -1.48 -9.31
C ALA A 38 -6.41 -0.33 -8.30
N ALA A 39 -7.32 0.65 -8.35
CA ALA A 39 -7.39 1.75 -7.40
C ALA A 39 -7.64 1.27 -5.96
N THR A 40 -8.51 0.27 -5.79
CA THR A 40 -8.79 -0.37 -4.50
C THR A 40 -7.53 -1.02 -3.93
N TYR A 41 -6.84 -1.85 -4.71
CA TYR A 41 -5.59 -2.48 -4.27
C TYR A 41 -4.49 -1.47 -3.95
N HIS A 42 -4.29 -0.46 -4.82
CA HIS A 42 -3.28 0.58 -4.58
C HIS A 42 -3.56 1.37 -3.30
N SER A 43 -4.84 1.65 -3.00
CA SER A 43 -5.25 2.32 -1.77
C SER A 43 -4.90 1.48 -0.54
N VAL A 44 -5.32 0.21 -0.51
CA VAL A 44 -5.02 -0.71 0.61
C VAL A 44 -3.52 -0.86 0.83
N ILE A 45 -2.75 -1.08 -0.24
CA ILE A 45 -1.28 -1.21 -0.16
C ILE A 45 -0.65 0.09 0.36
N GLY A 46 -1.12 1.24 -0.12
CA GLY A 46 -0.68 2.56 0.32
C GLY A 46 -0.91 2.76 1.82
N THR A 47 -2.13 2.46 2.30
CA THR A 47 -2.49 2.60 3.71
C THR A 47 -1.67 1.66 4.60
N VAL A 48 -1.50 0.39 4.23
CA VAL A 48 -0.69 -0.56 5.03
C VAL A 48 0.78 -0.10 5.10
N LYS A 49 1.34 0.39 3.98
CA LYS A 49 2.70 0.96 3.96
C LYS A 49 2.82 2.24 4.79
N LEU A 50 1.79 3.08 4.79
CA LEU A 50 1.73 4.29 5.63
C LEU A 50 1.81 3.94 7.12
N HIS A 51 1.21 2.83 7.54
CA HIS A 51 1.33 2.27 8.88
C HIS A 51 2.62 1.46 9.12
N GLY A 52 3.61 1.55 8.22
CA GLY A 52 4.93 0.91 8.39
C GLY A 52 4.89 -0.63 8.41
N SER A 53 3.84 -1.24 7.89
CA SER A 53 3.56 -2.66 8.07
C SER A 53 3.71 -3.50 6.81
N SER A 54 3.88 -4.81 7.00
CA SER A 54 3.95 -5.78 5.90
C SER A 54 2.56 -6.00 5.29
N ILE A 55 2.45 -5.79 3.98
CA ILE A 55 1.24 -6.09 3.22
C ILE A 55 0.83 -7.56 3.30
N TRP A 56 1.81 -8.46 3.34
CA TRP A 56 1.57 -9.89 3.43
C TRP A 56 0.93 -10.27 4.77
N ASN A 57 1.41 -9.68 5.87
CA ASN A 57 0.85 -9.91 7.21
C ASN A 57 -0.58 -9.37 7.32
N PHE A 58 -0.83 -8.18 6.74
CA PHE A 58 -2.15 -7.60 6.69
C PHE A 58 -3.13 -8.49 5.91
N ILE A 59 -2.80 -8.83 4.67
CA ILE A 59 -3.66 -9.65 3.79
C ILE A 59 -3.92 -11.03 4.42
N GLY A 60 -2.88 -11.67 4.96
CA GLY A 60 -3.01 -12.97 5.62
C GLY A 60 -3.96 -12.93 6.81
N THR A 61 -3.80 -11.93 7.70
CA THR A 61 -4.67 -11.76 8.87
C THR A 61 -6.10 -11.39 8.46
N PHE A 62 -6.24 -10.47 7.51
CA PHE A 62 -7.54 -10.02 7.00
C PHE A 62 -8.37 -11.17 6.44
N PHE A 63 -7.79 -11.96 5.53
CA PHE A 63 -8.51 -13.12 4.95
C PHE A 63 -8.74 -14.23 5.96
N LYS A 64 -7.79 -14.50 6.86
CA LYS A 64 -7.99 -15.45 7.97
C LYS A 64 -9.22 -15.07 8.81
N ASN A 65 -9.36 -13.79 9.15
CA ASN A 65 -10.51 -13.29 9.90
C ASN A 65 -11.83 -13.44 9.10
N ILE A 66 -11.82 -13.12 7.80
CA ILE A 66 -13.00 -13.32 6.93
C ILE A 66 -13.43 -14.79 6.89
N PHE A 67 -12.48 -15.70 6.67
CA PHE A 67 -12.76 -17.14 6.58
C PHE A 67 -13.20 -17.73 7.91
N ASN A 68 -12.77 -17.15 9.03
CA ASN A 68 -13.25 -17.50 10.37
C ASN A 68 -14.63 -16.89 10.70
N GLY A 69 -15.29 -16.22 9.75
CA GLY A 69 -16.62 -15.65 9.95
C GLY A 69 -16.63 -14.28 10.64
N CYS A 70 -15.48 -13.66 10.90
CA CYS A 70 -15.43 -12.30 11.44
C CYS A 70 -16.00 -11.31 10.41
N ARG A 71 -16.92 -10.44 10.85
CA ARG A 71 -17.55 -9.38 10.06
C ARG A 71 -17.39 -8.00 10.70
N ASP A 72 -16.50 -7.89 11.68
CA ASP A 72 -16.19 -6.65 12.36
C ASP A 72 -15.19 -5.82 11.54
N TYR A 73 -15.69 -5.23 10.45
CA TYR A 73 -14.85 -4.48 9.52
C TYR A 73 -14.19 -3.25 10.14
N VAL A 74 -14.80 -2.69 11.20
CA VAL A 74 -14.26 -1.54 11.94
C VAL A 74 -12.93 -1.90 12.62
N ASN A 75 -12.75 -3.16 13.00
CA ASN A 75 -11.51 -3.65 13.60
C ASN A 75 -10.60 -4.42 12.62
N MET A 76 -11.01 -4.54 11.35
CA MET A 76 -10.24 -5.20 10.29
C MET A 76 -9.51 -4.23 9.35
N VAL A 77 -9.48 -2.94 9.68
CA VAL A 77 -8.73 -1.91 8.97
C VAL A 77 -7.21 -2.04 9.21
N PRO A 78 -6.38 -1.52 8.28
CA PRO A 78 -4.92 -1.62 8.38
C PRO A 78 -4.32 -1.18 9.71
N ASP A 79 -4.75 -0.07 10.31
CA ASP A 79 -4.19 0.40 11.60
C ASP A 79 -4.41 -0.61 12.73
N LYS A 80 -5.60 -1.21 12.83
CA LYS A 80 -5.95 -2.16 13.90
C LYS A 80 -5.29 -3.52 13.73
N ILE A 81 -5.29 -4.05 12.51
CA ILE A 81 -4.65 -5.34 12.23
C ILE A 81 -3.12 -5.26 12.43
N THR A 82 -2.52 -4.13 12.07
CA THR A 82 -1.07 -3.94 12.22
C THR A 82 -0.64 -3.76 13.67
N LEU A 83 -1.45 -3.10 14.49
CA LEU A 83 -1.27 -3.03 15.95
C LEU A 83 -1.41 -4.41 16.63
N ALA A 84 -2.34 -5.25 16.19
CA ALA A 84 -2.50 -6.60 16.74
C ALA A 84 -1.33 -7.54 16.38
N ALA A 85 -0.73 -7.38 15.20
CA ALA A 85 0.40 -8.19 14.76
C ALA A 85 1.76 -7.80 15.39
N SER A 86 1.86 -6.59 15.96
CA SER A 86 3.07 -6.07 16.61
C SER A 86 3.14 -6.36 18.12
N GLN A 87 2.13 -7.06 18.67
CA GLN A 87 2.06 -7.49 20.07
C GLN A 87 2.50 -8.96 20.28
N CYS A 88 3.12 -9.57 19.27
CA CYS A 88 3.75 -10.90 19.36
C CYS A 88 5.27 -10.79 19.35
#